data_AF-A0A2L0MZ89-F1
#
_entry.id   AF-A0A2L0MZ89-F1
#
_cell.length_a   1.000
_cell.length_b   1.000
_cell.length_c   1.000
_cell.angle_alpha   90.00
_cell.angle_beta   90.00
_cell.angle_gamma   90.00
#
_symmetry.space_group_name_H-M   'P 1'
#
loop_
_entity.id
_entity.type
_entity.pdbx_description
1 polymer ?
#
loop_
_entity_poly.entity_id
_entity_poly.type
_entity_poly.pdbx_seq_one_letter_code
_entity_poly.pdbx_strand_id
1 'polypeptide(L)'
;MRETLPGESTFTIDTNTYEALPFSDRCRDIWRRGDHLLIGVSPGNSYFSHRRIAELIGWGREFFERIDIVHADLHVGAQYEAFGYDAERAERRAVKEVKATARRIARGAEDAGSPDGVRMHALSEFAGHPVYRRLHRQAVDALGTDREFREAAEGMARGFLAARMDEGLAPNEPQLAAGLRYITAELPFFLDTPALLGVPSSVSCYHLQLPLTPVLFGRDEGLRAAPAQGYAVVRPAAPSGPVGVVAETSVEPARAA
;
A
#
# COMPACT_ATOMS: atom_id res chain seq x y z
N MET A 1 -26.65 16.74 6.10
CA MET A 1 -26.43 16.35 7.50
C MET A 1 -25.66 15.04 7.49
N ARG A 2 -24.32 15.11 7.58
CA ARG A 2 -23.44 13.92 7.59
C ARG A 2 -23.14 13.61 9.05
N GLU A 3 -23.68 12.52 9.56
CA GLU A 3 -23.31 11.99 10.86
C GLU A 3 -21.84 11.53 10.82
N THR A 4 -21.05 12.09 11.72
CA THR A 4 -19.67 11.69 11.98
C THR A 4 -19.71 10.55 13.00
N LEU A 5 -19.22 9.37 12.63
CA LEU A 5 -19.00 8.28 13.58
C LEU A 5 -17.88 8.70 14.57
N PRO A 6 -18.04 8.49 15.90
CA PRO A 6 -17.05 8.90 16.88
C PRO A 6 -15.95 7.84 17.05
N GLY A 7 -14.67 8.23 16.95
CA GLY A 7 -13.56 7.47 17.57
C GLY A 7 -12.28 7.21 16.77
N GLU A 8 -12.17 7.61 15.50
CA GLU A 8 -10.88 7.52 14.79
C GLU A 8 -10.11 8.83 14.96
N SER A 9 -9.21 8.91 15.95
CA SER A 9 -8.18 9.95 15.97
C SER A 9 -7.17 9.69 14.87
N THR A 10 -7.58 9.98 13.64
CA THR A 10 -6.68 10.04 12.48
C THR A 10 -5.80 11.26 12.68
N PHE A 11 -4.56 11.00 13.06
CA PHE A 11 -3.52 12.00 13.17
C PHE A 11 -2.79 12.05 11.84
N THR A 12 -2.68 13.27 11.35
CA THR A 12 -2.07 13.58 10.07
C THR A 12 -0.71 14.22 10.33
N ILE A 13 0.31 13.73 9.63
CA ILE A 13 1.58 14.43 9.50
C ILE A 13 1.50 15.17 8.18
N ASP A 14 1.18 16.45 8.24
CA ASP A 14 1.04 17.30 7.08
C ASP A 14 2.36 18.03 6.82
N THR A 15 2.93 17.79 5.65
CA THR A 15 3.87 18.72 5.04
C THR A 15 3.25 19.24 3.76
N ASN A 16 3.62 20.45 3.32
CA ASN A 16 3.09 21.10 2.10
C ASN A 16 3.07 20.23 0.82
N THR A 17 3.71 19.05 0.81
CA THR A 17 3.76 18.13 -0.32
C THR A 17 3.04 16.79 -0.07
N TYR A 18 3.07 16.22 1.14
CA TYR A 18 2.46 14.93 1.47
C TYR A 18 1.84 14.92 2.86
N GLU A 19 0.76 14.14 2.98
CA GLU A 19 0.22 13.75 4.28
C GLU A 19 0.50 12.28 4.58
N ALA A 20 0.84 11.99 5.85
CA ALA A 20 0.94 10.65 6.39
C ALA A 20 -0.16 10.39 7.43
N LEU A 21 -0.85 9.26 7.31
CA LEU A 21 -1.92 8.83 8.19
C LEU A 21 -1.57 7.44 8.75
N PRO A 22 -0.80 7.35 9.87
CA PRO A 22 -0.56 6.09 10.55
C PRO A 22 -1.87 5.46 11.02
N PHE A 23 -2.06 4.17 10.78
CA PHE A 23 -3.35 3.51 10.96
C PHE A 23 -3.85 3.45 12.42
N SER A 24 -2.95 3.22 13.37
CA SER A 24 -3.25 3.13 14.81
C SER A 24 -2.21 3.88 15.64
N ASP A 25 -2.46 4.06 16.94
CA ASP A 25 -1.49 4.68 17.84
C ASP A 25 -0.17 3.89 17.91
N ARG A 26 -0.22 2.57 17.79
CA ARG A 26 0.99 1.76 17.65
C ARG A 26 1.76 2.10 16.36
N CYS A 27 1.06 2.22 15.23
CA CYS A 27 1.68 2.64 13.97
C CYS A 27 2.28 4.06 14.08
N ARG A 28 1.64 4.96 14.84
CA ARG A 28 2.15 6.30 15.13
C ARG A 28 3.44 6.28 15.93
N ASP A 29 3.48 5.46 16.97
CA ASP A 29 4.67 5.36 17.82
C ASP A 29 5.84 4.74 17.06
N ILE A 30 5.57 3.81 16.13
CA ILE A 30 6.60 3.29 15.21
C ILE A 30 7.03 4.37 14.22
N TRP A 31 6.09 5.12 13.64
CA TRP A 31 6.40 6.26 12.75
C TRP A 31 7.36 7.24 13.41
N ARG A 32 7.08 7.64 14.66
CA ARG A 32 7.88 8.61 15.42
C ARG A 32 9.31 8.15 15.68
N ARG A 33 9.60 6.85 15.63
CA ARG A 33 10.98 6.33 15.77
C ARG A 33 11.83 6.64 14.55
N GLY A 34 11.22 6.67 13.36
CA GLY A 34 11.94 7.00 12.12
C GLY A 34 12.96 5.95 11.67
N ASP A 35 12.89 4.70 12.13
CA ASP A 35 13.93 3.70 11.81
C ASP A 35 13.95 3.32 10.31
N HIS A 36 12.77 3.02 9.74
CA HIS A 36 12.67 2.54 8.36
C HIS A 36 11.29 2.77 7.75
N LEU A 37 11.27 3.18 6.47
CA LEU A 37 10.07 3.26 5.64
C LEU A 37 10.16 2.25 4.49
N LEU A 38 9.12 1.43 4.35
CA LEU A 38 8.95 0.55 3.20
C LEU A 38 7.90 1.12 2.24
N ILE A 39 8.30 1.39 1.00
CA ILE A 39 7.38 1.80 -0.08
C ILE A 39 7.04 0.59 -0.94
N GLY A 40 5.78 0.13 -0.90
CA GLY A 40 5.28 -0.93 -1.75
C GLY A 40 4.82 -0.40 -3.12
N VAL A 41 5.36 -0.94 -4.21
CA VAL A 41 5.00 -0.55 -5.58
C VAL A 41 4.41 -1.73 -6.34
N SER A 42 3.12 -1.66 -6.65
CA SER A 42 2.43 -2.69 -7.43
C SER A 42 2.63 -2.50 -8.95
N PRO A 43 2.88 -3.56 -9.74
CA PRO A 43 2.93 -3.50 -11.20
C PRO A 43 1.64 -2.95 -11.82
N GLY A 44 1.78 -2.22 -12.94
CA GLY A 44 0.64 -1.66 -13.67
C GLY A 44 -0.14 -0.56 -12.95
N ASN A 45 0.32 -0.10 -11.77
CA ASN A 45 -0.30 1.01 -11.05
C ASN A 45 0.27 2.36 -11.51
N SER A 46 -0.59 3.17 -12.14
CA SER A 46 -0.23 4.49 -12.67
C SER A 46 0.06 5.54 -11.60
N TYR A 47 -0.37 5.33 -10.35
CA TYR A 47 -0.06 6.22 -9.23
C TYR A 47 1.46 6.39 -9.05
N PHE A 48 2.20 5.28 -9.11
CA PHE A 48 3.65 5.27 -8.94
C PHE A 48 4.36 5.61 -10.25
N SER A 49 4.32 6.88 -10.66
CA SER A 49 5.22 7.44 -11.67
C SER A 49 6.65 7.57 -11.11
N HIS A 50 7.68 7.66 -11.96
CA HIS A 50 9.06 7.89 -11.47
C HIS A 50 9.17 9.21 -10.68
N ARG A 51 8.45 10.27 -11.10
CA ARG A 51 8.35 11.54 -10.36
C ARG A 51 7.72 11.33 -8.99
N ARG A 52 6.60 10.60 -8.91
CA ARG A 52 5.93 10.30 -7.63
C ARG A 52 6.85 9.53 -6.69
N ILE A 53 7.61 8.57 -7.22
CA ILE A 53 8.60 7.80 -6.44
C ILE A 53 9.70 8.73 -5.93
N ALA A 54 10.26 9.60 -6.78
CA ALA A 54 11.30 10.55 -6.39
C ALA A 54 10.84 11.48 -5.27
N GLU A 55 9.63 12.02 -5.39
CA GLU A 55 8.99 12.86 -4.37
C GLU A 55 8.79 12.12 -3.04
N LEU A 56 8.27 10.87 -3.08
CA LEU A 56 8.06 10.04 -1.89
C LEU A 56 9.38 9.69 -1.19
N ILE A 57 10.44 9.41 -1.97
CA ILE A 57 11.79 9.18 -1.42
C ILE A 57 12.31 10.45 -0.74
N GLY A 58 12.24 11.59 -1.43
CA GLY A 58 12.70 12.87 -0.91
C GLY A 58 11.99 13.23 0.39
N TRP A 59 10.66 13.17 0.39
CA TRP A 59 9.83 13.42 1.56
C TRP A 59 10.08 12.41 2.70
N GLY A 60 10.16 11.11 2.39
CA GLY A 60 10.33 10.07 3.41
C GLY A 60 11.61 10.24 4.23
N ARG A 61 12.66 10.81 3.64
CA ARG A 61 13.95 11.04 4.31
C ARG A 61 13.95 12.13 5.36
N GLU A 62 12.95 12.99 5.34
CA GLU A 62 12.75 13.96 6.41
C GLU A 62 12.35 13.26 7.73
N PHE A 63 11.87 12.02 7.64
CA PHE A 63 11.31 11.27 8.77
C PHE A 63 12.01 9.95 9.07
N PHE A 64 12.67 9.34 8.10
CA PHE A 64 13.22 7.98 8.22
C PHE A 64 14.70 7.89 7.89
N GLU A 65 15.44 7.15 8.71
CA GLU A 65 16.88 6.86 8.52
C GLU A 65 17.13 6.01 7.28
N ARG A 66 16.22 5.08 6.98
CA ARG A 66 16.33 4.13 5.86
C ARG A 66 15.03 4.02 5.09
N ILE A 67 15.15 3.89 3.77
CA ILE A 67 14.03 3.65 2.87
C ILE A 67 14.36 2.46 1.98
N ASP A 68 13.44 1.50 1.95
CA ASP A 68 13.47 0.40 1.00
C ASP A 68 12.20 0.46 0.14
N ILE A 69 12.35 0.14 -1.14
CA ILE A 69 11.25 0.00 -2.09
C ILE A 69 11.15 -1.47 -2.47
N VAL A 70 9.98 -2.05 -2.26
CA VAL A 70 9.67 -3.40 -2.75
C VAL A 70 8.65 -3.34 -3.86
N HIS A 71 8.86 -4.08 -4.94
CA HIS A 71 7.86 -4.26 -5.97
C HIS A 71 7.49 -5.74 -6.12
N ALA A 72 6.19 -5.98 -6.29
CA ALA A 72 5.71 -7.32 -6.57
C ALA A 72 6.14 -7.75 -7.99
N ASP A 73 6.70 -8.95 -8.08
CA ASP A 73 7.03 -9.61 -9.35
C ASP A 73 6.60 -11.09 -9.37
N LEU A 74 6.14 -11.62 -8.23
CA LEU A 74 5.49 -12.92 -8.15
C LEU A 74 4.02 -12.84 -8.58
N HIS A 75 3.53 -13.92 -9.18
CA HIS A 75 2.11 -14.11 -9.55
C HIS A 75 1.50 -13.09 -10.52
N VAL A 76 2.29 -12.19 -11.11
CA VAL A 76 1.81 -11.17 -12.05
C VAL A 76 1.22 -11.80 -13.32
N GLY A 77 1.82 -12.89 -13.83
CA GLY A 77 1.28 -13.66 -14.97
C GLY A 77 -0.09 -14.25 -14.65
N ALA A 78 -0.23 -14.91 -13.49
CA ALA A 78 -1.50 -15.46 -13.03
C ALA A 78 -2.58 -14.39 -12.80
N GLN A 79 -2.20 -13.16 -12.43
CA GLN A 79 -3.14 -12.03 -12.41
C GLN A 79 -3.64 -11.67 -13.81
N TYR A 80 -2.75 -11.61 -14.81
CA TYR A 80 -3.18 -11.37 -16.18
C TYR A 80 -4.05 -12.50 -16.72
N GLU A 81 -3.77 -13.77 -16.42
CA GLU A 81 -4.69 -14.86 -16.75
C GLU A 81 -6.04 -14.68 -16.07
N ALA A 82 -6.06 -14.25 -14.81
CA ALA A 82 -7.30 -13.96 -14.10
C ALA A 82 -8.09 -12.80 -14.73
N PHE A 83 -7.44 -11.88 -15.43
CA PHE A 83 -8.11 -10.84 -16.23
C PHE A 83 -8.58 -11.32 -17.61
N GLY A 84 -8.43 -12.62 -17.94
CA GLY A 84 -8.91 -13.20 -19.19
C GLY A 84 -7.87 -13.26 -20.32
N TYR A 85 -6.59 -13.05 -20.04
CA TYR A 85 -5.53 -13.23 -21.03
C TYR A 85 -5.21 -14.73 -21.18
N ASP A 86 -4.90 -15.18 -22.40
CA ASP A 86 -4.29 -16.49 -22.58
C ASP A 86 -2.91 -16.54 -21.90
N ALA A 87 -2.48 -17.73 -21.46
CA ALA A 87 -1.28 -17.91 -20.65
C ALA A 87 -0.01 -17.31 -21.28
N GLU A 88 0.17 -17.47 -22.60
CA GLU A 88 1.36 -16.97 -23.29
C GLU A 88 1.37 -15.43 -23.34
N ARG A 89 0.21 -14.81 -23.62
CA ARG A 89 0.06 -13.35 -23.59
C ARG A 89 0.15 -12.79 -22.18
N ALA A 90 -0.39 -13.49 -21.18
CA ALA A 90 -0.33 -13.12 -19.78
C ALA A 90 1.12 -13.05 -19.28
N GLU A 91 1.92 -14.08 -19.58
CA GLU A 91 3.33 -14.14 -19.19
C GLU A 91 4.15 -13.04 -19.87
N ARG A 92 4.01 -12.88 -21.19
CA ARG A 92 4.71 -11.79 -21.92
C ARG A 92 4.39 -10.42 -21.35
N ARG A 93 3.12 -10.19 -20.97
CA ARG A 93 2.69 -8.93 -20.37
C ARG A 93 3.25 -8.75 -18.96
N ALA A 94 3.21 -9.79 -18.13
CA ALA A 94 3.78 -9.78 -16.79
C ALA A 94 5.26 -9.40 -16.81
N VAL A 95 6.06 -10.08 -17.64
CA VAL A 95 7.50 -9.77 -17.79
C VAL A 95 7.73 -8.32 -18.19
N LYS A 96 6.94 -7.80 -19.14
CA LYS A 96 7.05 -6.40 -19.59
C LYS A 96 6.72 -5.42 -18.45
N GLU A 97 5.65 -5.68 -17.70
CA GLU A 97 5.16 -4.79 -16.64
C GLU A 97 6.06 -4.81 -15.40
N VAL A 98 6.57 -5.97 -15.00
CA VAL A 98 7.59 -6.10 -13.94
C VAL A 98 8.84 -5.32 -14.32
N LYS A 99 9.37 -5.52 -15.53
CA LYS A 99 10.55 -4.77 -16.02
C LYS A 99 10.29 -3.26 -16.08
N ALA A 100 9.11 -2.84 -16.53
CA ALA A 100 8.74 -1.43 -16.59
C ALA A 100 8.65 -0.81 -15.20
N THR A 101 8.10 -1.55 -14.23
CA THR A 101 7.99 -1.13 -12.83
C THR A 101 9.37 -0.97 -12.18
N ALA A 102 10.25 -1.96 -12.31
CA ALA A 102 11.61 -1.90 -11.80
C ALA A 102 12.40 -0.70 -12.39
N ARG A 103 12.32 -0.49 -13.71
CA ARG A 103 12.97 0.68 -14.37
C ARG A 103 12.44 2.01 -13.87
N ARG A 104 11.14 2.08 -13.60
CA ARG A 104 10.49 3.31 -13.10
C ARG A 104 10.90 3.62 -11.67
N ILE A 105 11.04 2.59 -10.83
CA ILE A 105 11.56 2.71 -9.47
C ILE A 105 13.01 3.18 -9.50
N ALA A 106 13.87 2.52 -10.28
CA ALA A 106 15.27 2.92 -10.44
C ALA A 106 15.40 4.38 -10.89
N ARG A 107 14.62 4.77 -11.91
CA ARG A 107 14.60 6.16 -12.37
C ARG A 107 14.12 7.15 -11.30
N GLY A 108 13.12 6.78 -10.51
CA GLY A 108 12.65 7.62 -9.39
C GLY A 108 13.73 7.79 -8.31
N ALA A 109 14.48 6.74 -7.99
CA ALA A 109 15.60 6.81 -7.04
C ALA A 109 16.76 7.66 -7.57
N GLU A 110 17.08 7.55 -8.87
CA GLU A 110 18.05 8.42 -9.55
C GLU A 110 17.62 9.88 -9.52
N ASP A 111 16.36 10.18 -9.88
CA ASP A 111 15.82 11.55 -9.89
C ASP A 111 15.76 12.15 -8.46
N ALA A 112 15.65 11.33 -7.41
CA ALA A 112 15.75 11.75 -6.01
C ALA A 112 17.20 12.06 -5.55
N GLY A 113 18.19 11.91 -6.44
CA GLY A 113 19.59 12.15 -6.15
C GLY A 113 20.18 11.13 -5.20
N SER A 114 19.77 9.85 -5.29
CA SER A 114 20.16 8.87 -4.29
C SER A 114 20.37 7.44 -4.74
N PRO A 115 21.57 7.17 -5.25
CA PRO A 115 22.01 5.80 -5.50
C PRO A 115 22.28 4.99 -4.21
N ASP A 116 22.73 5.62 -3.11
CA ASP A 116 23.23 4.86 -1.94
C ASP A 116 22.27 4.78 -0.74
N GLY A 117 21.19 5.58 -0.73
CA GLY A 117 20.30 5.72 0.42
C GLY A 117 18.90 5.11 0.24
N VAL A 118 18.65 4.40 -0.85
CA VAL A 118 17.39 3.68 -1.12
C VAL A 118 17.72 2.31 -1.67
N ARG A 119 17.27 1.25 -1.00
CA ARG A 119 17.40 -0.12 -1.52
C ARG A 119 16.15 -0.51 -2.29
N MET A 120 16.33 -1.23 -3.38
CA MET A 120 15.26 -1.65 -4.27
C MET A 120 15.24 -3.16 -4.33
N HIS A 121 14.07 -3.74 -4.14
CA HIS A 121 13.88 -5.17 -4.02
C HIS A 121 12.74 -5.65 -4.91
N ALA A 122 13.02 -6.67 -5.72
CA ALA A 122 11.97 -7.52 -6.25
C ALA A 122 11.51 -8.50 -5.16
N LEU A 123 10.21 -8.72 -5.02
CA LEU A 123 9.67 -9.60 -4.00
C LEU A 123 10.19 -11.04 -4.11
N SER A 124 10.43 -11.51 -5.33
CA SER A 124 11.01 -12.83 -5.62
C SER A 124 12.41 -13.05 -5.01
N GLU A 125 13.18 -11.99 -4.73
CA GLU A 125 14.48 -12.08 -4.04
C GLU A 125 14.34 -12.74 -2.66
N PHE A 126 13.17 -12.62 -2.04
CA PHE A 126 12.88 -13.16 -0.71
C PHE A 126 12.27 -14.56 -0.75
N ALA A 127 11.98 -15.14 -1.92
CA ALA A 127 11.31 -16.44 -2.02
C ALA A 127 12.08 -17.57 -1.28
N GLY A 128 13.41 -17.50 -1.26
CA GLY A 128 14.28 -18.42 -0.53
C GLY A 128 14.48 -18.05 0.95
N HIS A 129 14.13 -16.83 1.37
CA HIS A 129 14.44 -16.30 2.69
C HIS A 129 13.61 -17.00 3.79
N PRO A 130 14.22 -17.55 4.86
CA PRO A 130 13.50 -18.33 5.87
C PRO A 130 12.38 -17.56 6.56
N VAL A 131 12.59 -16.26 6.85
CA VAL A 131 11.57 -15.40 7.47
C VAL A 131 10.40 -15.20 6.52
N TYR A 132 10.67 -14.92 5.24
CA TYR A 132 9.62 -14.74 4.24
C TYR A 132 8.78 -16.01 4.11
N ARG A 133 9.42 -17.18 3.98
CA ARG A 133 8.72 -18.47 3.86
C ARG A 133 7.85 -18.80 5.07
N ARG A 134 8.29 -18.42 6.27
CA ARG A 134 7.50 -18.58 7.50
C ARG A 134 6.27 -17.67 7.49
N LEU A 135 6.47 -16.36 7.27
CA LEU A 135 5.39 -15.37 7.25
C LEU A 135 4.37 -15.65 6.13
N HIS A 136 4.86 -16.02 4.94
CA HIS A 136 4.01 -16.39 3.81
C HIS A 136 3.14 -17.60 4.15
N ARG A 137 3.72 -18.63 4.79
CA ARG A 137 2.96 -19.80 5.24
C ARG A 137 1.91 -19.43 6.27
N GLN A 138 2.24 -18.57 7.25
CA GLN A 138 1.27 -18.07 8.22
C GLN A 138 0.10 -17.35 7.55
N ALA A 139 0.37 -16.51 6.54
CA ALA A 139 -0.67 -15.85 5.76
C ALA A 139 -1.56 -16.84 4.99
N VAL A 140 -0.97 -17.87 4.37
CA VAL A 140 -1.72 -18.91 3.66
C VAL A 140 -2.57 -19.74 4.64
N ASP A 141 -2.01 -20.16 5.77
CA ASP A 141 -2.72 -20.94 6.80
C ASP A 141 -3.87 -20.13 7.42
N ALA A 142 -3.69 -18.82 7.58
CA ALA A 142 -4.70 -17.90 8.08
C ALA A 142 -5.93 -17.81 7.15
N LEU A 143 -5.79 -18.00 5.84
CA LEU A 143 -6.97 -18.09 4.95
C LEU A 143 -7.90 -19.25 5.35
N GLY A 144 -7.35 -20.35 5.86
CA GLY A 144 -8.15 -21.49 6.33
C GLY A 144 -8.68 -21.33 7.76
N THR A 145 -7.93 -20.65 8.63
CA THR A 145 -8.13 -20.69 10.09
C THR A 145 -8.66 -19.40 10.70
N ASP A 146 -8.56 -18.28 9.98
CA ASP A 146 -8.89 -16.94 10.47
C ASP A 146 -9.96 -16.30 9.57
N ARG A 147 -11.22 -16.31 10.04
CA ARG A 147 -12.37 -15.89 9.22
C ARG A 147 -12.28 -14.42 8.82
N GLU A 148 -11.96 -13.53 9.74
CA GLU A 148 -11.88 -12.09 9.47
C GLU A 148 -10.79 -11.78 8.45
N PHE A 149 -9.63 -12.44 8.59
CA PHE A 149 -8.55 -12.32 7.62
C PHE A 149 -8.94 -12.86 6.24
N ARG A 150 -9.58 -14.04 6.17
CA ARG A 150 -10.08 -14.59 4.91
C ARG A 150 -11.06 -13.64 4.22
N GLU A 151 -12.05 -13.12 4.95
CA GLU A 151 -13.07 -12.21 4.40
C GLU A 151 -12.44 -10.92 3.87
N ALA A 152 -11.48 -10.33 4.60
CA ALA A 152 -10.77 -9.14 4.16
C ALA A 152 -9.87 -9.41 2.93
N ALA A 153 -9.16 -10.55 2.91
CA ALA A 153 -8.30 -10.93 1.79
C ALA A 153 -9.12 -11.22 0.51
N GLU A 154 -10.23 -11.96 0.64
CA GLU A 154 -11.13 -12.22 -0.48
C GLU A 154 -11.83 -10.95 -0.97
N GLY A 155 -12.27 -10.07 -0.05
CA GLY A 155 -12.85 -8.78 -0.39
C GLY A 155 -11.87 -7.90 -1.17
N MET A 156 -10.61 -7.85 -0.73
CA MET A 156 -9.54 -7.15 -1.44
C MET A 156 -9.28 -7.75 -2.83
N ALA A 157 -9.20 -9.07 -2.94
CA ALA A 157 -9.02 -9.76 -4.22
C ALA A 157 -10.19 -9.48 -5.19
N ARG A 158 -11.44 -9.58 -4.71
CA ARG A 158 -12.64 -9.29 -5.51
C ARG A 158 -12.64 -7.84 -6.00
N GLY A 159 -12.31 -6.88 -5.13
CA GLY A 159 -12.24 -5.46 -5.52
C GLY A 159 -11.17 -5.19 -6.58
N PHE A 160 -10.00 -5.82 -6.45
CA PHE A 160 -8.92 -5.67 -7.43
C PHE A 160 -9.26 -6.27 -8.80
N LEU A 161 -9.90 -7.45 -8.81
CA LEU A 161 -10.33 -8.14 -10.02
C LEU A 161 -11.49 -7.40 -10.70
N ALA A 162 -12.52 -7.02 -9.95
CA ALA A 162 -13.70 -6.33 -10.49
C ALA A 162 -13.34 -5.01 -11.19
N ALA A 163 -12.35 -4.27 -10.69
CA ALA A 163 -11.88 -3.03 -11.32
C ALA A 163 -11.21 -3.23 -12.70
N ARG A 164 -10.96 -4.47 -13.13
CA ARG A 164 -10.26 -4.85 -14.37
C ARG A 164 -11.04 -5.84 -15.24
N MET A 165 -12.23 -6.22 -14.79
CA MET A 165 -13.18 -7.06 -15.52
C MET A 165 -14.31 -6.20 -16.06
N ASP A 166 -15.10 -6.73 -16.99
CA ASP A 166 -16.28 -6.05 -17.49
C ASP A 166 -17.31 -5.82 -16.35
N GLU A 167 -18.03 -4.71 -16.42
CA GLU A 167 -19.01 -4.33 -15.40
C GLU A 167 -20.04 -5.44 -15.16
N GLY A 168 -20.25 -5.79 -13.89
CA GLY A 168 -21.23 -6.79 -13.46
C GLY A 168 -20.72 -8.23 -13.42
N LEU A 169 -19.48 -8.51 -13.85
CA LEU A 169 -18.89 -9.84 -13.72
C LEU A 169 -18.21 -10.03 -12.35
N ALA A 170 -18.66 -11.05 -11.61
CA ALA A 170 -17.96 -11.51 -10.41
C ALA A 170 -16.80 -12.45 -10.79
N PRO A 171 -15.64 -12.38 -10.10
CA PRO A 171 -14.55 -13.31 -10.34
C PRO A 171 -14.96 -14.73 -9.96
N ASN A 172 -14.62 -15.69 -10.81
CA ASN A 172 -14.77 -17.12 -10.53
C ASN A 172 -13.73 -17.62 -9.52
N GLU A 173 -13.88 -18.85 -9.04
CA GLU A 173 -12.99 -19.44 -8.03
C GLU A 173 -11.50 -19.44 -8.44
N PRO A 174 -11.10 -19.88 -9.66
CA PRO A 174 -9.72 -19.75 -10.11
C PRO A 174 -9.16 -18.32 -10.10
N GLN A 175 -9.96 -17.34 -10.53
CA GLN A 175 -9.57 -15.93 -10.55
C GLN A 175 -9.36 -15.39 -9.13
N LEU A 176 -10.29 -15.71 -8.23
CA LEU A 176 -10.18 -15.35 -6.81
C LEU A 176 -8.94 -15.99 -6.17
N ALA A 177 -8.68 -17.27 -6.45
CA ALA A 177 -7.50 -17.97 -5.96
C ALA A 177 -6.19 -17.34 -6.47
N ALA A 178 -6.16 -16.86 -7.72
CA ALA A 178 -5.01 -16.10 -8.24
C ALA A 178 -4.82 -14.76 -7.51
N GLY A 179 -5.93 -14.04 -7.25
CA GLY A 179 -6.00 -12.86 -6.38
C GLY A 179 -5.36 -13.10 -5.02
N LEU A 180 -5.82 -14.14 -4.33
CA LEU A 180 -5.33 -14.49 -3.00
C LEU A 180 -3.85 -14.86 -3.01
N ARG A 181 -3.36 -15.62 -4.00
CA ARG A 181 -1.92 -15.93 -4.12
C ARG A 181 -1.05 -14.68 -4.26
N TYR A 182 -1.50 -13.71 -5.06
CA TYR A 182 -0.80 -12.44 -5.22
C TYR A 182 -0.77 -11.67 -3.89
N ILE A 183 -1.92 -11.53 -3.22
CA ILE A 183 -2.01 -10.85 -1.91
C ILE A 183 -1.14 -11.52 -0.87
N THR A 184 -1.21 -12.86 -0.71
CA THR A 184 -0.45 -13.56 0.31
C THR A 184 1.06 -13.49 0.07
N ALA A 185 1.51 -13.37 -1.18
CA ALA A 185 2.91 -13.15 -1.50
C ALA A 185 3.44 -11.80 -0.99
N GLU A 186 2.61 -10.75 -0.98
CA GLU A 186 3.00 -9.43 -0.47
C GLU A 186 2.96 -9.34 1.06
N LEU A 187 2.11 -10.14 1.71
CA LEU A 187 1.85 -10.05 3.16
C LEU A 187 3.04 -10.14 4.10
N PRO A 188 4.13 -10.90 3.84
CA PRO A 188 5.32 -10.87 4.68
C PRO A 188 5.84 -9.45 4.98
N PHE A 189 5.77 -8.53 4.02
CA PHE A 189 6.18 -7.12 4.17
C PHE A 189 5.15 -6.25 4.91
N PHE A 190 3.93 -6.74 5.13
CA PHE A 190 2.96 -6.11 6.03
C PHE A 190 2.99 -6.73 7.43
N LEU A 191 3.48 -7.97 7.54
CA LEU A 191 3.54 -8.70 8.80
C LEU A 191 4.80 -8.38 9.59
N ASP A 192 5.99 -8.45 8.98
CA ASP A 192 7.25 -8.31 9.74
C ASP A 192 8.43 -7.93 8.82
N THR A 193 8.36 -6.75 8.20
CA THR A 193 9.50 -6.14 7.49
C THR A 193 10.75 -5.99 8.38
N PRO A 194 10.64 -5.64 9.68
CA PRO A 194 11.79 -5.61 10.58
C PRO A 194 12.62 -6.90 10.54
N ALA A 195 11.97 -8.06 10.66
CA ALA A 195 12.67 -9.34 10.59
C ALA A 195 13.13 -9.72 9.18
N LEU A 196 12.47 -9.24 8.13
CA LEU A 196 12.88 -9.49 6.74
C LEU A 196 14.14 -8.71 6.35
N LEU A 197 14.22 -7.44 6.74
CA LEU A 197 15.27 -6.52 6.31
C LEU A 197 16.33 -6.23 7.38
N GLY A 198 16.15 -6.77 8.59
CA GLY A 198 17.08 -6.57 9.71
C GLY A 198 17.09 -5.13 10.21
N VAL A 199 15.92 -4.50 10.31
CA VAL A 199 15.74 -3.12 10.80
C VAL A 199 15.01 -3.10 12.15
N PRO A 200 15.23 -2.11 13.04
CA PRO A 200 14.64 -2.10 14.39
C PRO A 200 13.11 -2.01 14.40
N SER A 201 12.56 -1.16 13.55
CA SER A 201 11.13 -1.04 13.28
C SER A 201 10.90 -0.59 11.84
N SER A 202 9.70 -0.77 11.30
CA SER A 202 9.39 -0.37 9.92
C SER A 202 7.95 0.08 9.79
N VAL A 203 7.71 1.11 8.98
CA VAL A 203 6.38 1.48 8.50
C VAL A 203 6.25 1.10 7.04
N SER A 204 5.29 0.24 6.71
CA SER A 204 4.91 -0.01 5.31
C SER A 204 3.92 1.07 4.88
N CYS A 205 4.18 1.74 3.75
CA CYS A 205 3.30 2.81 3.27
C CYS A 205 2.68 2.53 1.90
N TYR A 206 1.49 3.05 1.72
CA TYR A 206 0.74 3.00 0.47
C TYR A 206 -0.20 4.20 0.35
N HIS A 207 -0.70 4.50 -0.84
CA HIS A 207 -1.54 5.70 -1.07
C HIS A 207 -3.01 5.54 -0.71
N LEU A 208 -3.43 4.33 -0.35
CA LEU A 208 -4.79 3.98 0.04
C LEU A 208 -4.74 2.98 1.19
N GLN A 209 -5.68 3.10 2.12
CA GLN A 209 -5.89 2.08 3.15
C GLN A 209 -6.35 0.78 2.48
N LEU A 210 -5.64 -0.32 2.75
CA LEU A 210 -5.99 -1.64 2.25
C LEU A 210 -7.11 -2.25 3.12
N PRO A 211 -8.01 -3.08 2.56
CA PRO A 211 -9.00 -3.81 3.36
C PRO A 211 -8.40 -4.68 4.48
N LEU A 212 -7.16 -5.13 4.31
CA LEU A 212 -6.43 -5.90 5.32
C LEU A 212 -5.87 -5.05 6.46
N THR A 213 -5.87 -3.73 6.35
CA THR A 213 -5.23 -2.84 7.35
C THR A 213 -5.85 -3.01 8.74
N PRO A 214 -7.19 -2.98 8.92
CA PRO A 214 -7.79 -3.20 10.24
C PRO A 214 -7.49 -4.59 10.83
N VAL A 215 -7.43 -5.61 9.98
CA VAL A 215 -7.14 -6.99 10.39
C VAL A 215 -5.68 -7.16 10.84
N LEU A 216 -4.73 -6.53 10.15
CA LEU A 216 -3.31 -6.71 10.45
C LEU A 216 -2.81 -5.76 11.54
N PHE A 217 -3.40 -4.58 11.67
CA PHE A 217 -2.89 -3.49 12.53
C PHE A 217 -3.85 -3.01 13.60
N GLY A 218 -5.10 -3.50 13.63
CA GLY A 218 -6.18 -3.02 14.50
C GLY A 218 -6.76 -4.02 15.48
N ARG A 219 -6.27 -5.26 15.53
CA ARG A 219 -6.77 -6.32 16.43
C ARG A 219 -5.68 -7.00 17.25
N ASP A 220 -6.10 -7.59 18.36
CA ASP A 220 -5.22 -8.24 19.34
C ASP A 220 -5.08 -9.77 19.14
N GLU A 221 -5.90 -10.37 18.29
CA GLU A 221 -5.94 -11.82 18.03
C GLU A 221 -5.84 -12.16 16.54
N GLY A 222 -5.59 -13.43 16.21
CA GLY A 222 -5.42 -13.90 14.83
C GLY A 222 -4.10 -13.46 14.17
N LEU A 223 -4.04 -13.59 12.83
CA LEU A 223 -2.90 -13.11 12.05
C LEU A 223 -2.78 -11.58 12.14
N ARG A 224 -1.65 -11.08 12.62
CA ARG A 224 -1.40 -9.65 12.79
C ARG A 224 0.05 -9.29 12.54
N ALA A 225 0.29 -8.01 12.31
CA ALA A 225 1.63 -7.47 12.17
C ALA A 225 2.43 -7.58 13.48
N ALA A 226 3.73 -7.82 13.35
CA ALA A 226 4.68 -7.86 14.45
C ALA A 226 4.67 -6.51 15.21
N PRO A 227 5.04 -6.49 16.51
CA PRO A 227 4.95 -5.28 17.33
C PRO A 227 5.72 -4.07 16.76
N ALA A 228 6.84 -4.30 16.07
CA ALA A 228 7.68 -3.28 15.46
C ALA A 228 7.33 -2.97 13.99
N GLN A 229 6.26 -3.56 13.45
CA GLN A 229 5.76 -3.32 12.10
C GLN A 229 4.51 -2.43 12.16
N GLY A 230 4.59 -1.28 11.50
CA GLY A 230 3.51 -0.30 11.35
C GLY A 230 3.02 -0.17 9.91
N TYR A 231 1.92 0.55 9.75
CA TYR A 231 1.37 0.91 8.44
C TYR A 231 0.86 2.35 8.44
N ALA A 232 1.07 3.06 7.33
CA ALA A 232 0.54 4.40 7.11
C ALA A 232 0.04 4.59 5.68
N VAL A 233 -1.06 5.31 5.55
CA VAL A 233 -1.43 5.87 4.23
C VAL A 233 -0.58 7.11 3.99
N VAL A 234 0.10 7.17 2.85
CA VAL A 234 0.93 8.30 2.43
C VAL A 234 0.49 8.75 1.04
N ARG A 235 0.02 9.98 0.94
CA ARG A 235 -0.50 10.55 -0.31
C ARG A 235 -0.20 12.05 -0.38
N PRO A 236 -0.24 12.67 -1.58
CA PRO A 236 -0.03 14.10 -1.70
C PRO A 236 -1.02 14.87 -0.84
N ALA A 237 -0.54 15.91 -0.16
CA ALA A 237 -1.41 16.80 0.59
C ALA A 237 -2.40 17.47 -0.39
N ALA A 238 -3.66 17.62 0.01
CA ALA A 238 -4.59 18.43 -0.77
C ALA A 238 -4.03 19.86 -0.86
N PRO A 239 -4.14 20.55 -2.02
CA PRO A 239 -3.72 21.94 -2.08
C PRO A 239 -4.49 22.72 -1.02
N SER A 240 -3.76 23.35 -0.09
CA SER A 240 -4.34 24.26 0.88
C SER A 240 -5.00 25.40 0.11
N GLY A 241 -6.32 25.34 -0.05
CA GLY A 241 -7.09 26.45 -0.61
C GLY A 241 -6.87 27.70 0.24
N PRO A 242 -6.95 28.91 -0.34
CA PRO A 242 -6.90 30.13 0.48
C PRO A 242 -8.02 30.05 1.51
N VAL A 243 -7.67 30.30 2.78
CA VAL A 243 -8.65 30.53 3.85
C VAL A 243 -9.48 31.73 3.40
N GLY A 244 -10.64 31.45 2.80
CA GLY A 244 -11.61 32.45 2.46
C GLY A 244 -12.07 33.10 3.75
N VAL A 245 -11.50 34.26 4.06
CA VAL A 245 -12.09 35.22 4.97
C VAL A 245 -13.51 35.45 4.47
N VAL A 246 -14.48 34.90 5.19
CA VAL A 246 -15.89 35.22 5.00
C VAL A 246 -16.01 36.67 5.44
N ALA A 247 -15.88 37.59 4.49
CA ALA A 247 -16.26 38.97 4.72
C ALA A 247 -17.80 39.00 4.79
N GLU A 248 -18.31 39.19 6.01
CA GLU A 248 -19.64 39.74 6.22
C GLU A 248 -19.78 41.03 5.40
N THR A 249 -20.77 41.04 4.50
CA THR A 249 -21.52 42.28 4.25
C THR A 249 -22.99 41.92 4.10
N SER A 250 -23.76 42.55 4.97
CA SER A 250 -25.19 42.44 5.20
C SER A 250 -26.04 42.93 4.02
N VAL A 251 -27.11 42.17 3.74
CA VAL A 251 -28.53 42.57 3.59
C VAL A 251 -28.86 43.92 2.93
N GLU A 252 -29.64 43.87 1.83
CA GLU A 252 -30.98 44.47 1.74
C GLU A 252 -31.81 43.92 0.54
N PRO A 253 -33.16 44.04 0.56
CA PRO A 253 -34.06 43.06 -0.06
C PRO A 253 -34.79 43.54 -1.34
N ALA A 254 -35.34 42.53 -2.02
CA ALA A 254 -36.48 42.48 -2.96
C ALA A 254 -36.97 43.76 -3.67
N ARG A 255 -37.13 43.65 -5.01
CA ARG A 255 -38.31 44.18 -5.70
C ARG A 255 -38.72 43.31 -6.88
N ALA A 256 -40.03 43.08 -6.94
CA ALA A 256 -40.76 42.37 -7.98
C ALA A 256 -40.89 43.18 -9.28
N ALA A 257 -40.91 42.47 -10.41
CA ALA A 257 -41.76 42.71 -11.57
C ALA A 257 -41.80 41.42 -12.40
#